data_AF-A0A4Q7AFE4-F1
#
_entry.id   AF-A0A4Q7AFE4-F1
#
_cell.length_a   1.000
_cell.length_b   1.000
_cell.length_c   1.000
_cell.angle_alpha   90.00
_cell.angle_beta   90.00
_cell.angle_gamma   90.00
#
_symmetry.space_group_name_H-M   'P 1'
#
loop_
_entity.id
_entity.type
_entity.pdbx_description
1 polymer ?
#
loop_
_entity_poly.entity_id
_entity_poly.type
_entity_poly.pdbx_seq_one_letter_code
_entity_poly.pdbx_strand_id
1 'polypeptide(L)'
;MVENKKRGRKQKHIVNILKTRVWIEYLLQLTELSVDQLEMQIAILENQSIDKAYRLRRYVNGDHIPEIAYINKIEGFYPGSKAIFEHLLWVVLLTFERNQDEINDLIQKLQPEVKKLLISDLNEESVERKYFNESTVKMLIDLGTIDCFVVAVLMIQESIFLGSEKLRELALELYLGLTEKIAQNPLFFKIHPELFNYMDMSFKHYIFIAPNIRLSAVIFWQAYRDNFWANDTKKSSEILEQSKKYVLPKEITPKTRVESLDGNSYFD
;
A
#
# COMPACT_ATOMS: atom_id res chain seq x y z
N MET A 1 -29.08 -29.10 21.31
CA MET A 1 -29.12 -27.62 21.24
C MET A 1 -27.88 -27.17 20.49
N VAL A 2 -28.03 -26.66 19.27
CA VAL A 2 -26.91 -26.15 18.47
C VAL A 2 -26.68 -24.71 18.89
N GLU A 3 -25.55 -24.45 19.57
CA GLU A 3 -25.14 -23.08 19.89
C GLU A 3 -24.86 -22.34 18.58
N ASN A 4 -25.72 -21.38 18.26
CA ASN A 4 -25.47 -20.37 17.25
C ASN A 4 -24.26 -19.53 17.70
N LYS A 5 -23.06 -19.88 17.23
CA LYS A 5 -21.90 -19.00 17.29
C LYS A 5 -22.28 -17.68 16.61
N LYS A 6 -22.43 -16.60 17.39
CA LYS A 6 -22.59 -15.24 16.89
C LYS A 6 -21.51 -15.01 15.83
N ARG A 7 -21.91 -14.82 14.57
CA ARG A 7 -20.99 -14.50 13.46
C ARG A 7 -20.18 -13.27 13.87
N GLY A 8 -18.91 -13.47 14.20
CA GLY A 8 -17.98 -12.38 14.48
C GLY A 8 -17.95 -11.42 13.28
N ARG A 9 -17.85 -10.11 13.56
CA ARG A 9 -17.71 -9.07 12.53
C ARG A 9 -16.53 -9.44 11.63
N LYS A 10 -16.75 -9.52 10.31
CA LYS A 10 -15.68 -9.81 9.34
C LYS A 10 -14.49 -8.87 9.61
N GLN A 11 -13.30 -9.44 9.72
CA GLN A 11 -12.07 -8.66 9.92
C GLN A 11 -11.90 -7.71 8.74
N LYS A 12 -11.66 -6.43 9.03
CA LYS A 12 -11.47 -5.41 8.00
C LYS A 12 -10.13 -5.61 7.31
N HIS A 13 -10.10 -5.38 6.01
CA HIS A 13 -8.85 -5.40 5.26
C HIS A 13 -7.94 -4.25 5.73
N ILE A 14 -6.67 -4.55 6.04
CA ILE A 14 -5.70 -3.59 6.58
C ILE A 14 -5.54 -2.36 5.69
N VAL A 15 -5.59 -2.52 4.37
CA VAL A 15 -5.51 -1.41 3.41
C VAL A 15 -6.59 -0.36 3.65
N ASN A 16 -7.81 -0.75 4.01
CA ASN A 16 -8.89 0.20 4.29
C ASN A 16 -8.65 0.99 5.60
N ILE A 17 -7.98 0.36 6.57
CA ILE A 17 -7.57 1.01 7.82
C ILE A 17 -6.49 2.05 7.50
N LEU A 18 -5.44 1.66 6.79
CA LEU A 18 -4.32 2.53 6.41
C LEU A 18 -4.80 3.71 5.56
N LYS A 19 -5.60 3.44 4.52
CA LYS A 19 -6.24 4.44 3.66
C LYS A 19 -7.00 5.50 4.46
N THR A 20 -7.81 5.06 5.42
CA THR A 20 -8.60 5.98 6.26
C THR A 20 -7.70 6.84 7.15
N ARG A 21 -6.64 6.25 7.70
CA ARG A 21 -5.67 6.97 8.54
C ARG A 21 -4.90 8.03 7.75
N VAL A 22 -4.47 7.72 6.53
CA VAL A 22 -3.80 8.69 5.65
C VAL A 22 -4.73 9.83 5.28
N TRP A 23 -6.00 9.53 5.01
CA TRP A 23 -6.99 10.56 4.72
C TRP A 23 -7.23 11.50 5.90
N ILE A 24 -7.32 10.97 7.13
CA ILE A 24 -7.40 11.82 8.34
C ILE A 24 -6.12 12.64 8.50
N GLU A 25 -4.95 12.03 8.35
CA GLU A 25 -3.67 12.73 8.46
C GLU A 25 -3.56 13.89 7.46
N TYR A 26 -4.04 13.68 6.23
CA TYR A 26 -4.11 14.73 5.22
C TYR A 26 -4.95 15.93 5.69
N LEU A 27 -6.13 15.69 6.26
CA LEU A 27 -6.99 16.77 6.76
C LEU A 27 -6.34 17.51 7.93
N LEU A 28 -5.67 16.80 8.83
CA LEU A 28 -4.99 17.40 9.98
C LEU A 28 -3.79 18.25 9.54
N GLN A 29 -3.01 17.78 8.56
CA GLN A 29 -1.89 18.54 8.02
C GLN A 29 -2.33 19.77 7.24
N LEU A 30 -3.41 19.65 6.45
CA LEU A 30 -3.94 20.77 5.67
C LEU A 30 -4.49 21.90 6.56
N THR A 31 -5.11 21.53 7.69
CA THR A 31 -5.77 22.50 8.58
C THR A 31 -4.91 22.95 9.75
N GLU A 32 -3.85 22.22 10.07
CA GLU A 32 -3.03 22.39 11.29
C GLU A 32 -3.85 22.32 12.59
N LEU A 33 -5.03 21.70 12.53
CA LEU A 33 -5.95 21.56 13.65
C LEU A 33 -5.85 20.18 14.30
N SER A 34 -6.16 20.12 15.59
CA SER A 34 -6.47 18.84 16.22
C SER A 34 -7.77 18.25 15.67
N VAL A 35 -7.92 16.92 15.79
CA VAL A 35 -9.12 16.20 15.32
C VAL A 35 -10.41 16.82 15.86
N ASP A 36 -10.42 17.16 17.15
CA ASP A 36 -11.61 17.72 17.81
C ASP A 36 -11.92 19.15 17.31
N GLN A 37 -10.90 19.96 17.01
CA GLN A 37 -11.08 21.30 16.43
C GLN A 37 -11.57 21.23 14.97
N LEU A 38 -10.99 20.35 14.17
CA LEU A 38 -11.40 20.13 12.78
C LEU A 38 -12.86 19.68 12.71
N GLU A 39 -13.27 18.82 13.62
CA GLU A 39 -14.64 18.35 13.75
C GLU A 39 -15.61 19.50 14.08
N MET A 40 -15.25 20.39 15.01
CA MET A 40 -16.03 21.61 15.28
C MET A 40 -16.12 22.50 14.04
N GLN A 41 -15.02 22.70 13.32
CA GLN A 41 -15.02 23.52 12.10
C GLN A 41 -15.93 22.94 11.02
N ILE A 42 -15.90 21.63 10.80
CA ILE A 42 -16.81 20.98 9.85
C ILE A 42 -18.26 21.13 10.31
N ALA A 43 -18.56 20.98 11.61
CA ALA A 43 -19.93 21.17 12.10
C ALA A 43 -20.46 22.59 11.82
N ILE A 44 -19.60 23.62 11.98
CA ILE A 44 -19.92 25.01 11.65
C ILE A 44 -20.18 25.16 10.15
N LEU A 45 -19.27 24.65 9.30
CA LEU A 45 -19.43 24.70 7.84
C LEU A 45 -20.67 23.95 7.34
N GLU A 46 -21.10 22.92 8.07
CA GLU A 46 -22.29 22.14 7.76
C GLU A 46 -23.60 22.73 8.28
N ASN A 47 -23.56 23.85 9.02
CA ASN A 47 -24.71 24.41 9.76
C ASN A 47 -25.45 23.33 10.59
N GLN A 48 -24.70 22.39 11.17
CA GLN A 48 -25.26 21.31 11.99
C GLN A 48 -25.01 21.57 13.48
N SER A 49 -25.95 21.17 14.32
CA SER A 49 -25.75 21.18 15.77
C SER A 49 -24.64 20.20 16.19
N ILE A 50 -23.88 20.59 17.20
CA ILE A 50 -22.68 19.89 17.72
C ILE A 50 -23.02 18.47 18.26
N ASP A 51 -24.30 18.10 18.41
CA ASP A 51 -24.69 16.77 18.92
C ASP A 51 -24.26 15.59 18.02
N LYS A 52 -23.84 15.86 16.76
CA LYS A 52 -23.24 14.86 15.85
C LYS A 52 -21.70 14.88 15.82
N ALA A 53 -21.04 15.66 16.67
CA ALA A 53 -19.63 16.06 16.58
C ALA A 53 -18.57 15.03 17.04
N TYR A 54 -18.75 13.74 16.75
CA TYR A 54 -17.69 12.74 16.98
C TYR A 54 -17.56 11.72 15.84
N ARG A 55 -17.82 12.12 14.60
CA ARG A 55 -17.63 11.33 13.38
C ARG A 55 -16.15 11.20 13.03
N LEU A 56 -15.37 12.29 13.05
CA LEU A 56 -13.97 12.26 12.64
C LEU A 56 -13.12 11.41 13.59
N ARG A 57 -13.38 11.52 14.89
CA ARG A 57 -12.70 10.71 15.91
C ARG A 57 -12.82 9.19 15.66
N ARG A 58 -13.91 8.73 15.05
CA ARG A 58 -14.12 7.29 14.70
C ARG A 58 -13.23 6.79 13.58
N TYR A 59 -12.70 7.71 12.77
CA TYR A 59 -11.85 7.41 11.61
C TYR A 59 -10.36 7.47 11.93
N VAL A 60 -9.96 8.13 13.03
CA VAL A 60 -8.54 8.33 13.42
C VAL A 60 -7.73 7.04 13.45
N ASN A 61 -8.32 5.96 13.97
CA ASN A 61 -7.66 4.65 14.04
C ASN A 61 -7.95 3.76 12.82
N GLY A 62 -8.79 4.20 11.88
CA GLY A 62 -9.31 3.38 10.78
C GLY A 62 -10.34 2.33 11.20
N ASP A 63 -10.83 2.39 12.45
CA ASP A 63 -11.87 1.49 12.98
C ASP A 63 -13.21 1.63 12.26
N HIS A 64 -13.43 2.76 11.59
CA HIS A 64 -14.58 3.05 10.74
C HIS A 64 -14.06 3.53 9.37
N ILE A 65 -14.87 3.35 8.33
CA ILE A 65 -14.55 3.82 6.98
C ILE A 65 -15.59 4.88 6.65
N PRO A 66 -15.21 6.07 6.19
CA PRO A 66 -16.17 7.09 5.78
C PRO A 66 -16.94 6.65 4.53
N GLU A 67 -18.21 7.03 4.46
CA GLU A 67 -19.03 6.81 3.27
C GLU A 67 -18.60 7.76 2.15
N ILE A 68 -18.75 7.34 0.89
CA ILE A 68 -18.39 8.13 -0.30
C ILE A 68 -19.10 9.49 -0.30
N ALA A 69 -20.36 9.53 0.13
CA ALA A 69 -21.12 10.77 0.26
C ALA A 69 -20.46 11.75 1.26
N TYR A 70 -19.89 11.23 2.36
CA TYR A 70 -19.18 12.05 3.33
C TYR A 70 -17.84 12.53 2.79
N ILE A 71 -17.08 11.70 2.08
CA ILE A 71 -15.82 12.10 1.43
C ILE A 71 -16.06 13.20 0.41
N ASN A 72 -17.06 13.05 -0.47
CA ASN A 72 -17.43 14.08 -1.44
C ASN A 72 -17.85 15.40 -0.76
N LYS A 73 -18.45 15.32 0.43
CA LYS A 73 -18.81 16.48 1.22
C LYS A 73 -17.57 17.18 1.79
N ILE A 74 -16.65 16.41 2.37
CA ILE A 74 -15.38 16.92 2.90
C ILE A 74 -14.52 17.53 1.78
N GLU A 75 -14.54 16.97 0.58
CA GLU A 75 -13.87 17.53 -0.60
C GLU A 75 -14.31 18.97 -0.91
N GLY A 76 -15.59 19.29 -0.68
CA GLY A 76 -16.11 20.65 -0.86
C GLY A 76 -15.54 21.67 0.13
N PHE A 77 -15.04 21.21 1.29
CA PHE A 77 -14.40 22.07 2.30
C PHE A 77 -12.87 22.02 2.21
N TYR A 78 -12.32 20.87 1.86
CA TYR A 78 -10.89 20.57 1.84
C TYR A 78 -10.54 19.86 0.53
N PRO A 79 -10.27 20.62 -0.55
CA PRO A 79 -9.97 20.07 -1.86
C PRO A 79 -8.75 19.14 -1.84
N GLY A 80 -8.80 18.03 -2.58
CA GLY A 80 -7.76 17.01 -2.63
C GLY A 80 -7.97 15.84 -1.66
N SER A 81 -8.84 15.98 -0.66
CA SER A 81 -9.16 14.92 0.30
C SER A 81 -9.67 13.64 -0.38
N LYS A 82 -10.50 13.77 -1.41
CA LYS A 82 -11.03 12.67 -2.19
C LYS A 82 -9.93 11.96 -2.97
N ALA A 83 -9.03 12.73 -3.60
CA ALA A 83 -7.91 12.16 -4.36
C ALA A 83 -7.00 11.31 -3.47
N ILE A 84 -6.76 11.72 -2.22
CA ILE A 84 -6.01 10.93 -1.24
C ILE A 84 -6.74 9.64 -0.86
N PHE A 85 -8.05 9.71 -0.63
CA PHE A 85 -8.84 8.54 -0.22
C PHE A 85 -9.06 7.53 -1.35
N GLU A 86 -9.15 8.00 -2.59
CA GLU A 86 -9.35 7.20 -3.80
C GLU A 86 -8.04 6.92 -4.56
N HIS A 87 -6.90 7.25 -3.95
CA HIS A 87 -5.58 7.07 -4.56
C HIS A 87 -5.37 5.65 -5.07
N LEU A 88 -4.71 5.53 -6.22
CA LEU A 88 -4.49 4.27 -6.95
C LEU A 88 -3.76 3.21 -6.11
N LEU A 89 -2.89 3.66 -5.20
CA LEU A 89 -2.23 2.82 -4.19
C LEU A 89 -3.21 1.88 -3.47
N TRP A 90 -4.34 2.40 -3.03
CA TRP A 90 -5.30 1.60 -2.26
C TRP A 90 -5.97 0.54 -3.14
N VAL A 91 -6.16 0.83 -4.42
CA VAL A 91 -6.73 -0.10 -5.40
C VAL A 91 -5.76 -1.25 -5.65
N VAL A 92 -4.48 -0.96 -5.90
CA VAL A 92 -3.47 -1.99 -6.21
C VAL A 92 -3.15 -2.86 -5.00
N LEU A 93 -3.34 -2.37 -3.77
CA LEU A 93 -3.14 -3.14 -2.55
C LEU A 93 -4.34 -3.99 -2.12
N LEU A 94 -5.55 -3.72 -2.64
CA LEU A 94 -6.76 -4.49 -2.28
C LEU A 94 -6.91 -5.81 -3.04
N THR A 95 -6.31 -5.90 -4.22
CA THR A 95 -6.38 -7.08 -5.10
C THR A 95 -4.97 -7.37 -5.58
N PHE A 96 -4.58 -8.64 -5.67
CA PHE A 96 -3.22 -9.04 -6.10
C PHE A 96 -3.21 -9.87 -7.38
N GLU A 97 -4.37 -10.32 -7.83
CA GLU A 97 -4.53 -11.05 -9.08
C GLU A 97 -5.02 -10.05 -10.12
N ARG A 98 -4.10 -9.59 -10.98
CA ARG A 98 -4.42 -8.74 -12.11
C ARG A 98 -3.85 -9.31 -13.39
N ASN A 99 -4.63 -9.21 -14.45
CA ASN A 99 -4.13 -9.51 -15.79
C ASN A 99 -3.40 -8.29 -16.39
N GLN A 100 -2.78 -8.49 -17.54
CA GLN A 100 -1.98 -7.45 -18.18
C GLN A 100 -2.78 -6.20 -18.61
N ASP A 101 -4.02 -6.38 -19.05
CA ASP A 101 -4.90 -5.28 -19.47
C ASP A 101 -5.31 -4.40 -18.29
N GLU A 102 -5.68 -5.02 -17.16
CA GLU A 102 -5.97 -4.29 -15.93
C GLU A 102 -4.73 -3.51 -15.44
N ILE A 103 -3.54 -4.07 -15.58
CA ILE A 103 -2.30 -3.37 -15.22
C ILE A 103 -2.06 -2.19 -16.17
N ASN A 104 -2.28 -2.36 -17.48
CA ASN A 104 -2.20 -1.26 -18.47
C ASN A 104 -3.14 -0.11 -18.09
N ASP A 105 -4.40 -0.41 -17.78
CA ASP A 105 -5.41 0.58 -17.40
C ASP A 105 -5.03 1.35 -16.13
N LEU A 106 -4.36 0.70 -15.17
CA LEU A 106 -3.91 1.33 -13.95
C LEU A 106 -2.68 2.20 -14.20
N ILE A 107 -1.73 1.75 -15.04
CA ILE A 107 -0.59 2.58 -15.47
C ILE A 107 -1.07 3.86 -16.15
N GLN A 108 -2.15 3.78 -16.94
CA GLN A 108 -2.75 4.94 -17.59
C GLN A 108 -3.26 6.02 -16.61
N LYS A 109 -3.59 5.63 -15.37
CA LYS A 109 -4.09 6.54 -14.32
C LYS A 109 -3.00 7.16 -13.45
N LEU A 110 -1.75 6.75 -13.64
CA LEU A 110 -0.60 7.33 -12.92
C LEU A 110 -0.37 8.79 -13.33
N GLN A 111 0.29 9.52 -12.44
CA GLN A 111 0.77 10.87 -12.71
C GLN A 111 1.62 10.91 -13.99
N PRO A 112 1.52 11.99 -14.80
CA PRO A 112 2.18 12.07 -16.10
C PRO A 112 3.69 11.81 -16.06
N GLU A 113 4.37 12.24 -14.99
CA GLU A 113 5.81 12.06 -14.80
C GLU A 113 6.21 10.59 -14.67
N VAL A 114 5.46 9.83 -13.87
CA VAL A 114 5.66 8.38 -13.69
C VAL A 114 5.26 7.64 -14.97
N LYS A 115 4.13 8.02 -15.56
CA LYS A 115 3.58 7.41 -16.78
C LYS A 115 4.55 7.49 -17.96
N LYS A 116 5.22 8.63 -18.15
CA LYS A 116 6.24 8.83 -19.19
C LYS A 116 7.46 7.91 -19.06
N LEU A 117 7.75 7.40 -17.87
CA LEU A 117 8.84 6.44 -17.65
C LEU A 117 8.45 5.01 -18.07
N LEU A 118 7.15 4.72 -18.13
CA LEU A 118 6.63 3.37 -18.41
C LEU A 118 6.07 3.21 -19.83
N ILE A 119 5.67 4.30 -20.47
CA ILE A 119 5.01 4.28 -21.78
C ILE A 119 5.84 5.05 -22.81
N SER A 120 5.97 4.46 -24.01
CA SER A 120 6.68 5.02 -25.17
C SER A 120 5.85 6.09 -25.89
N ASP A 121 4.57 5.81 -26.13
CA ASP A 121 3.63 6.72 -26.78
C ASP A 121 2.43 7.03 -25.87
N LEU A 122 2.17 8.32 -25.62
CA LEU A 122 1.06 8.75 -24.78
C LEU A 122 -0.29 8.74 -25.53
N ASN A 123 -0.32 8.33 -26.79
CA ASN A 123 -1.54 8.19 -27.58
C ASN A 123 -2.50 7.15 -26.95
N GLU A 124 -3.77 7.51 -26.83
CA GLU A 124 -4.79 6.78 -26.06
C GLU A 124 -5.20 5.43 -26.70
N GLU A 125 -4.84 5.18 -27.97
CA GLU A 125 -5.34 4.03 -28.74
C GLU A 125 -4.57 2.72 -28.47
N SER A 126 -3.31 2.78 -28.02
CA SER A 126 -2.53 1.58 -27.66
C SER A 126 -1.43 1.88 -26.64
N VAL A 127 -1.41 1.14 -25.53
CA VAL A 127 -0.36 1.26 -24.51
C VAL A 127 0.92 0.58 -24.99
N GLU A 128 1.80 1.32 -25.67
CA GLU A 128 3.14 0.83 -25.96
C GLU A 128 4.03 1.00 -24.73
N ARG A 129 4.33 -0.11 -24.04
CA ARG A 129 5.18 -0.08 -22.85
C ARG A 129 6.66 -0.01 -23.19
N LYS A 130 7.39 0.77 -22.41
CA LYS A 130 8.84 0.70 -22.33
C LYS A 130 9.26 -0.57 -21.58
N TYR A 131 10.45 -1.07 -21.90
CA TYR A 131 11.06 -2.12 -21.11
C TYR A 131 11.31 -1.65 -19.67
N PHE A 132 10.85 -2.44 -18.71
CA PHE A 132 11.15 -2.21 -17.30
C PHE A 132 12.53 -2.78 -16.98
N ASN A 133 13.52 -1.91 -16.84
CA ASN A 133 14.93 -2.25 -16.62
C ASN A 133 15.52 -1.46 -15.44
N GLU A 134 16.79 -1.71 -15.13
CA GLU A 134 17.51 -1.08 -14.01
C GLU A 134 17.53 0.46 -14.11
N SER A 135 17.61 1.00 -15.33
CA SER A 135 17.57 2.45 -15.55
C SER A 135 16.20 3.02 -15.17
N THR A 136 15.13 2.37 -15.58
CA THR A 136 13.75 2.73 -15.21
C THR A 136 13.54 2.65 -13.70
N VAL A 137 14.03 1.60 -13.05
CA VAL A 137 13.99 1.45 -11.59
C VAL A 137 14.69 2.61 -10.91
N LYS A 138 15.92 2.94 -11.31
CA LYS A 138 16.68 4.06 -10.75
C LYS A 138 15.94 5.39 -10.90
N MET A 139 15.42 5.70 -12.09
CA MET A 139 14.66 6.93 -12.33
C MET A 139 13.40 7.02 -11.46
N LEU A 140 12.69 5.90 -11.26
CA LEU A 140 11.50 5.85 -10.40
C LEU A 140 11.87 5.98 -8.91
N ILE A 141 12.97 5.37 -8.47
CA ILE A 141 13.50 5.57 -7.11
C ILE A 141 13.83 7.05 -6.92
N ASP A 142 14.53 7.68 -7.86
CA ASP A 142 14.93 9.09 -7.82
C ASP A 142 13.71 10.03 -7.74
N LEU A 143 12.65 9.72 -8.49
CA LEU A 143 11.39 10.47 -8.43
C LEU A 143 10.67 10.30 -7.08
N GLY A 144 10.59 9.08 -6.54
CA GLY A 144 10.22 8.85 -5.15
C GLY A 144 8.77 9.17 -4.77
N THR A 145 7.86 9.31 -5.73
CA THR A 145 6.46 9.64 -5.46
C THR A 145 5.67 8.41 -4.99
N ILE A 146 4.49 8.63 -4.43
CA ILE A 146 3.57 7.54 -4.08
C ILE A 146 3.19 6.73 -5.31
N ASP A 147 3.09 7.35 -6.49
CA ASP A 147 2.83 6.65 -7.75
C ASP A 147 3.99 5.74 -8.17
N CYS A 148 5.25 6.09 -7.90
CA CYS A 148 6.36 5.16 -8.08
C CYS A 148 6.18 3.90 -7.20
N PHE A 149 5.62 4.06 -6.00
CA PHE A 149 5.31 2.93 -5.13
C PHE A 149 4.17 2.07 -5.70
N VAL A 150 3.16 2.69 -6.32
CA VAL A 150 2.12 1.98 -7.09
C VAL A 150 2.75 1.15 -8.20
N VAL A 151 3.72 1.70 -8.94
CA VAL A 151 4.43 0.98 -10.01
C VAL A 151 5.14 -0.25 -9.45
N ALA A 152 5.82 -0.15 -8.31
CA ALA A 152 6.45 -1.31 -7.67
C ALA A 152 5.42 -2.44 -7.44
N VAL A 153 4.25 -2.11 -6.87
CA VAL A 153 3.17 -3.08 -6.65
C VAL A 153 2.68 -3.70 -7.96
N LEU A 154 2.44 -2.89 -8.98
CA LEU A 154 1.96 -3.34 -10.28
C LEU A 154 2.96 -4.26 -10.98
N MET A 155 4.25 -3.93 -10.96
CA MET A 155 5.30 -4.75 -11.57
C MET A 155 5.51 -6.06 -10.81
N ILE A 156 5.34 -6.08 -9.47
CA ILE A 156 5.31 -7.34 -8.72
C ILE A 156 4.12 -8.20 -9.16
N GLN A 157 2.92 -7.63 -9.30
CA GLN A 157 1.73 -8.38 -9.77
C GLN A 157 1.93 -8.91 -11.19
N GLU A 158 2.44 -8.09 -12.10
CA GLU A 158 2.72 -8.48 -13.48
C GLU A 158 3.76 -9.60 -13.55
N SER A 159 4.80 -9.53 -12.72
CA SER A 159 5.82 -10.58 -12.67
C SER A 159 5.26 -11.94 -12.24
N ILE A 160 4.23 -11.94 -11.38
CA ILE A 160 3.51 -13.17 -11.00
C ILE A 160 2.69 -13.69 -12.17
N PHE A 161 1.98 -12.81 -12.88
CA PHE A 161 1.18 -13.17 -14.05
C PHE A 161 2.03 -13.75 -15.18
N LEU A 162 3.18 -13.12 -15.48
CA LEU A 162 4.10 -13.54 -16.54
C LEU A 162 5.06 -14.68 -16.12
N GLY A 163 5.18 -14.95 -14.81
CA GLY A 163 6.21 -15.85 -14.30
C GLY A 163 7.64 -15.33 -14.49
N SER A 164 7.83 -14.00 -14.57
CA SER A 164 9.12 -13.38 -14.86
C SER A 164 9.92 -13.08 -13.59
N GLU A 165 10.97 -13.87 -13.34
CA GLU A 165 11.87 -13.67 -12.19
C GLU A 165 12.58 -12.31 -12.27
N LYS A 166 13.12 -11.96 -13.44
CA LYS A 166 13.85 -10.69 -13.62
C LYS A 166 12.98 -9.47 -13.39
N LEU A 167 11.73 -9.48 -13.87
CA LEU A 167 10.79 -8.38 -13.61
C LEU A 167 10.50 -8.25 -12.12
N ARG A 168 10.39 -9.38 -11.43
CA ARG A 168 10.14 -9.40 -9.99
C ARG A 168 11.30 -8.83 -9.19
N GLU A 169 12.52 -9.21 -9.52
CA GLU A 169 13.73 -8.66 -8.88
C GLU A 169 13.75 -7.13 -9.00
N LEU A 170 13.58 -6.61 -10.22
CA LEU A 170 13.54 -5.17 -10.48
C LEU A 170 12.40 -4.47 -9.73
N ALA A 171 11.23 -5.10 -9.64
CA ALA A 171 10.08 -4.53 -8.95
C ALA A 171 10.27 -4.50 -7.43
N LEU A 172 10.93 -5.52 -6.86
CA LEU A 172 11.28 -5.57 -5.45
C LEU A 172 12.42 -4.60 -5.11
N GLU A 173 13.39 -4.44 -6.00
CA GLU A 173 14.43 -3.41 -5.88
C GLU A 173 13.81 -2.00 -5.86
N LEU A 174 12.87 -1.72 -6.76
CA LEU A 174 12.10 -0.48 -6.77
C LEU A 174 11.34 -0.29 -5.45
N TYR A 175 10.63 -1.32 -4.96
CA TYR A 175 9.91 -1.26 -3.69
C TYR A 175 10.86 -0.87 -2.54
N LEU A 176 11.98 -1.58 -2.38
CA LEU A 176 12.95 -1.35 -1.32
C LEU A 176 13.56 0.06 -1.42
N GLY A 177 13.98 0.48 -2.62
CA GLY A 177 14.55 1.80 -2.86
C GLY A 177 13.59 2.96 -2.60
N LEU A 178 12.27 2.72 -2.63
CA LEU A 178 11.26 3.74 -2.31
C LEU A 178 10.94 3.83 -0.81
N THR A 179 11.24 2.80 -0.02
CA THR A 179 10.80 2.72 1.39
C THR A 179 11.21 3.93 2.22
N GLU A 180 12.43 4.45 2.04
CA GLU A 180 12.90 5.64 2.75
C GLU A 180 12.10 6.89 2.37
N LYS A 181 11.88 7.12 1.07
CA LYS A 181 11.16 8.31 0.56
C LYS A 181 9.70 8.30 0.99
N ILE A 182 9.08 7.12 1.01
CA ILE A 182 7.72 6.96 1.53
C ILE A 182 7.67 7.19 3.04
N ALA A 183 8.70 6.76 3.78
CA ALA A 183 8.79 7.06 5.21
C ALA A 183 9.00 8.56 5.47
N GLN A 184 9.74 9.26 4.62
CA GLN A 184 9.91 10.72 4.73
C GLN A 184 8.64 11.52 4.39
N ASN A 185 7.71 10.93 3.64
CA ASN A 185 6.46 11.59 3.30
C ASN A 185 5.59 11.80 4.56
N PRO A 186 5.23 13.05 4.91
CA PRO A 186 4.47 13.34 6.13
C PRO A 186 3.14 12.60 6.23
N LEU A 187 2.44 12.37 5.12
CA LEU A 187 1.16 11.66 5.10
C LEU A 187 1.30 10.17 5.41
N PHE A 188 2.44 9.58 5.03
CA PHE A 188 2.70 8.15 5.18
C PHE A 188 3.58 7.83 6.39
N PHE A 189 4.31 8.80 6.94
CA PHE A 189 5.24 8.58 8.04
C PHE A 189 4.57 7.84 9.21
N LYS A 190 3.39 8.28 9.67
CA LYS A 190 2.71 7.63 10.79
C LYS A 190 2.22 6.20 10.48
N ILE A 191 2.08 5.81 9.23
CA ILE A 191 1.55 4.49 8.83
C ILE A 191 2.59 3.56 8.20
N HIS A 192 3.76 4.07 7.80
CA HIS A 192 4.75 3.33 7.03
C HIS A 192 5.14 1.98 7.65
N PRO A 193 5.29 1.79 8.98
CA PRO A 193 5.66 0.48 9.53
C PRO A 193 4.59 -0.58 9.26
N GLU A 194 3.31 -0.21 9.36
CA GLU A 194 2.20 -1.13 9.12
C GLU A 194 2.01 -1.39 7.61
N LEU A 195 2.21 -0.35 6.79
CA LEU A 195 2.17 -0.47 5.34
C LEU A 195 3.28 -1.39 4.81
N PHE A 196 4.52 -1.18 5.24
CA PHE A 196 5.66 -1.98 4.77
C PHE A 196 5.61 -3.42 5.30
N ASN A 197 5.22 -3.63 6.56
CA ASN A 197 4.99 -4.99 7.04
C ASN A 197 3.87 -5.71 6.28
N TYR A 198 2.81 -5.00 5.88
CA TYR A 198 1.79 -5.57 5.01
C TYR A 198 2.34 -5.92 3.62
N MET A 199 3.17 -5.05 3.05
CA MET A 199 3.84 -5.26 1.77
C MET A 199 4.76 -6.47 1.80
N ASP A 200 5.67 -6.56 2.77
CA ASP A 200 6.65 -7.65 2.87
C ASP A 200 5.96 -9.02 3.02
N MET A 201 4.85 -9.06 3.77
CA MET A 201 4.08 -10.28 3.97
C MET A 201 3.26 -10.67 2.73
N SER A 202 2.76 -9.68 1.98
CA SER A 202 2.02 -9.88 0.73
C SER A 202 2.95 -10.26 -0.43
N PHE A 203 4.14 -9.67 -0.49
CA PHE A 203 5.08 -9.78 -1.61
C PHE A 203 6.38 -10.44 -1.19
N LYS A 204 6.28 -11.73 -0.89
CA LYS A 204 7.46 -12.59 -0.64
C LYS A 204 8.39 -12.54 -1.85
N HIS A 205 9.66 -12.82 -1.65
CA HIS A 205 10.64 -13.07 -2.70
C HIS A 205 10.57 -14.56 -3.07
N TYR A 206 10.69 -14.91 -4.36
CA TYR A 206 10.86 -16.31 -4.75
C TYR A 206 12.32 -16.53 -5.11
N ILE A 207 12.89 -17.57 -4.53
CA ILE A 207 14.24 -18.02 -4.81
C ILE A 207 14.07 -19.37 -5.50
N PHE A 208 14.43 -19.45 -6.78
CA PHE A 208 14.38 -20.69 -7.54
C PHE A 208 15.67 -21.48 -7.29
N ILE A 209 15.59 -22.59 -6.58
CA ILE A 209 16.73 -23.51 -6.38
C ILE A 209 16.91 -24.41 -7.61
N ALA A 210 15.79 -24.74 -8.26
CA ALA A 210 15.69 -25.51 -9.49
C ALA A 210 14.44 -25.04 -10.25
N PRO A 211 14.27 -25.36 -11.55
CA PRO A 211 13.14 -24.89 -12.36
C PRO A 211 11.75 -25.15 -11.73
N ASN A 212 11.61 -26.22 -10.95
CA ASN A 212 10.36 -26.61 -10.30
C ASN A 212 10.37 -26.45 -8.77
N ILE A 213 11.45 -25.92 -8.18
CA ILE A 213 11.60 -25.77 -6.73
C ILE A 213 11.79 -24.28 -6.42
N ARG A 214 10.76 -23.66 -5.85
CA ARG A 214 10.81 -22.29 -5.35
C ARG A 214 10.74 -22.26 -3.83
N LEU A 215 11.66 -21.52 -3.22
CA LEU A 215 11.52 -21.06 -1.85
C LEU A 215 10.84 -19.70 -1.84
N SER A 216 10.08 -19.44 -0.79
CA SER A 216 9.57 -18.10 -0.51
C SER A 216 10.33 -17.51 0.66
N ALA A 217 11.02 -16.40 0.42
CA ALA A 217 11.70 -15.63 1.46
C ALA A 217 10.93 -14.33 1.74
N VAL A 218 10.92 -13.88 2.98
CA VAL A 218 10.43 -12.54 3.35
C VAL A 218 11.65 -11.72 3.72
N ILE A 219 11.91 -10.66 2.95
CA ILE A 219 12.89 -9.65 3.34
C ILE A 219 12.13 -8.53 3.99
N PHE A 220 12.39 -8.33 5.28
CA PHE A 220 11.74 -7.31 6.06
C PHE A 220 12.35 -5.93 5.78
N TRP A 221 11.51 -4.92 5.57
CA TRP A 221 11.91 -3.54 5.30
C TRP A 221 12.83 -2.96 6.40
N GLN A 222 12.74 -3.44 7.65
CA GLN A 222 13.64 -3.05 8.73
C GLN A 222 15.10 -3.35 8.39
N ALA A 223 15.38 -4.49 7.74
CA ALA A 223 16.74 -4.80 7.32
C ALA A 223 17.25 -3.77 6.30
N TYR A 224 16.38 -3.27 5.43
CA TYR A 224 16.74 -2.22 4.48
C TYR A 224 16.95 -0.87 5.20
N ARG A 225 16.03 -0.49 6.11
CA ARG A 225 16.18 0.70 6.96
C ARG A 225 17.52 0.71 7.67
N ASP A 226 17.86 -0.39 8.32
CA ASP A 226 18.97 -0.43 9.24
C ASP A 226 20.33 -0.29 8.53
N ASN A 227 20.40 -0.68 7.26
CA ASN A 227 21.61 -0.68 6.44
C ASN A 227 21.70 0.50 5.45
N PHE A 228 20.58 1.02 4.94
CA PHE A 228 20.59 1.92 3.78
C PHE A 228 19.93 3.29 4.02
N TRP A 229 19.01 3.43 4.98
CA TRP A 229 18.36 4.71 5.20
C TRP A 229 19.29 5.73 5.86
N ALA A 230 19.06 7.01 5.60
CA ALA A 230 19.71 8.10 6.30
C ALA A 230 19.42 8.03 7.81
N ASN A 231 20.44 8.38 8.61
CA ASN A 231 20.40 8.26 10.08
C ASN A 231 19.21 8.98 10.72
N ASP A 232 18.80 10.14 10.20
CA ASP A 232 17.71 10.92 10.77
C ASP A 232 16.36 10.23 10.53
N THR A 233 16.06 9.84 9.29
CA THR A 233 14.84 9.11 8.95
C THR A 233 14.76 7.76 9.67
N LYS A 234 15.89 7.04 9.75
CA LYS A 234 16.01 5.79 10.50
C LYS A 234 15.60 5.96 11.96
N LYS A 235 16.19 6.92 12.68
CA LYS A 235 15.88 7.18 14.09
C LYS A 235 14.42 7.54 14.30
N SER A 236 13.86 8.41 13.45
CA SER A 236 12.44 8.78 13.54
C SER A 236 11.52 7.57 13.33
N SER A 237 11.86 6.68 12.39
CA SER A 237 11.15 5.43 12.16
C SER A 237 11.24 4.46 13.34
N GLU A 238 12.43 4.28 13.92
CA GLU A 238 12.65 3.44 15.10
C GLU A 238 11.83 3.92 16.30
N ILE A 239 11.81 5.24 16.56
CA ILE A 239 10.99 5.83 17.63
C ILE A 239 9.50 5.56 17.39
N LEU A 240 9.04 5.73 16.15
CA LEU A 240 7.65 5.46 15.79
C LEU A 240 7.30 3.98 16.02
N GLU A 241 8.16 3.06 15.59
CA GLU A 241 7.96 1.62 15.77
C GLU A 241 7.92 1.24 17.26
N GLN A 242 8.81 1.80 18.08
CA GLN A 242 8.82 1.57 19.53
C GLN A 242 7.57 2.14 20.23
N SER A 243 7.09 3.31 19.77
CA SER A 243 5.88 3.94 20.33
C SER A 243 4.62 3.10 20.07
N LYS A 244 4.60 2.36 18.96
CA LYS A 244 3.53 1.43 18.61
C LYS A 244 3.90 0.06 19.16
N LYS A 245 3.61 -0.21 20.45
CA LYS A 245 3.77 -1.55 21.06
C LYS A 245 3.34 -2.64 20.06
N TYR A 246 4.31 -3.30 19.42
CA TYR A 246 4.04 -4.24 18.36
C TYR A 246 3.47 -5.52 18.98
N VAL A 247 2.15 -5.71 18.86
CA VAL A 247 1.57 -7.04 18.89
C VAL A 247 1.78 -7.59 17.50
N LEU A 248 2.86 -8.34 17.28
CA LEU A 248 2.93 -9.28 16.17
C LEU A 248 1.60 -10.04 16.16
N PRO A 249 0.84 -10.07 15.04
CA PRO A 249 -0.22 -11.05 14.89
C PRO A 249 0.42 -12.40 15.21
N LYS A 250 -0.07 -13.09 16.24
CA LYS A 250 0.42 -14.44 16.59
C LYS A 250 0.52 -15.21 15.28
N GLU A 251 1.75 -15.52 14.89
CA GLU A 251 2.02 -16.24 13.68
C GLU A 251 1.17 -17.50 13.68
N ILE A 252 0.53 -17.76 12.52
CA ILE A 252 0.49 -19.11 12.01
C ILE A 252 1.95 -19.50 11.93
N THR A 253 2.42 -20.22 12.94
CA THR A 253 3.75 -20.79 12.99
C THR A 253 4.09 -21.36 11.61
N PRO A 254 5.28 -21.09 11.06
CA PRO A 254 5.71 -21.77 9.87
C PRO A 254 5.91 -23.23 10.27
N LYS A 255 4.86 -24.04 10.09
CA LYS A 255 5.09 -25.42 9.74
C LYS A 255 5.87 -25.32 8.45
N THR A 256 7.14 -25.69 8.48
CA THR A 256 7.92 -26.06 7.32
C THR A 256 7.14 -27.17 6.62
N ARG A 257 6.17 -26.80 5.79
CA ARG A 257 5.47 -27.72 4.92
C ARG A 257 6.32 -27.77 3.68
N VAL A 258 7.23 -28.73 3.66
CA VAL A 258 7.69 -29.29 2.40
C VAL A 258 6.43 -29.86 1.77
N GLU A 259 5.81 -29.13 0.84
CA GLU A 259 4.80 -29.72 -0.02
C GLU A 259 5.56 -30.63 -0.98
N SER A 260 5.74 -31.89 -0.56
CA SER A 260 6.01 -32.96 -1.50
C SER A 260 4.82 -33.03 -2.45
N LEU A 261 5.10 -32.89 -3.74
CA LEU A 261 4.17 -33.20 -4.81
C LEU A 261 3.96 -34.72 -4.84
N ASP A 262 3.17 -35.25 -3.91
CA ASP A 262 2.51 -36.54 -4.10
C ASP A 262 1.23 -36.28 -4.90
N GLY A 263 1.42 -36.07 -6.20
CA GLY A 263 0.36 -35.94 -7.20
C GLY A 263 0.80 -36.66 -8.45
N ASN A 264 0.08 -37.74 -8.77
CA ASN A 264 0.37 -38.68 -9.86
C ASN A 264 0.82 -38.00 -11.16
N SER A 265 1.87 -38.57 -11.75
CA SER A 265 2.28 -38.37 -13.13
C SER A 265 1.06 -38.42 -14.06
N TYR A 266 0.91 -37.40 -14.90
CA TYR A 266 -0.06 -37.39 -16.02
C TYR A 266 0.50 -38.08 -17.27
N PHE A 267 1.60 -38.82 -17.12
CA PHE A 267 2.16 -39.76 -18.07
C PHE A 267 2.38 -41.09 -17.34
N ASP A 268 1.31 -41.87 -17.23
CA ASP A 268 1.30 -43.33 -17.21
C ASP A 268 -0.02 -43.78 -17.85
#